data_AF-A0A7W0W3H7-F1
#
_entry.id   AF-A0A7W0W3H7-F1
#
_cell.length_a   1.000
_cell.length_b   1.000
_cell.length_c   1.000
_cell.angle_alpha   90.00
_cell.angle_beta   90.00
_cell.angle_gamma   90.00
#
_symmetry.space_group_name_H-M   'P 1'
#
loop_
_entity.id
_entity.type
_entity.pdbx_description
1 polymer ?
#
loop_
_entity_poly.entity_id
_entity_poly.type
_entity_poly.pdbx_seq_one_letter_code
_entity_poly.pdbx_strand_id
1 'polypeptide(L)'
;MKGSLLQASKGRSMAVAESTYLAKLEQNGKIEVKKGAVATVRALGADPDAYRKDNTVLASSSAGNFTTQRLIGWLETLPPNARVLEQIKQAPDSIVTGLVKNFVKNELVLRQADSAKVTLDPAELVQMRKGFVTAVQSAWTQLGVAPATLQTAKSGNDREKLAASRVDEYFTRMVSEQAPFIPVPTPLAGILREKYSYSFNAAGFDRAIEEASRIRNASDSTTSAGQPRTAVPLGPALPASSSTAPGAKR
;
A
#
# COMPACT_ATOMS: atom_id res chain seq x y z
N MET A 1 35.17 -16.66 -24.06
CA MET A 1 33.87 -17.13 -24.59
C MET A 1 33.35 -18.45 -23.98
N LYS A 2 34.19 -19.44 -23.62
CA LYS A 2 33.71 -20.70 -23.01
C LYS A 2 33.10 -20.56 -21.60
N GLY A 3 33.56 -19.61 -20.78
CA GLY A 3 33.05 -19.39 -19.42
C GLY A 3 31.63 -18.81 -19.34
N SER A 4 31.28 -17.85 -20.22
CA SER A 4 29.94 -17.26 -20.23
C SER A 4 28.86 -18.22 -20.74
N LEU A 5 29.21 -19.12 -21.68
CA LEU A 5 28.29 -20.12 -22.20
C LEU A 5 27.92 -21.19 -21.14
N LEU A 6 28.91 -21.60 -20.32
CA LEU A 6 28.69 -22.55 -19.22
C LEU A 6 27.90 -21.93 -18.06
N GLN A 7 28.08 -20.64 -17.80
CA GLN A 7 27.31 -19.93 -16.78
C GLN A 7 25.86 -19.66 -17.25
N ALA A 8 25.68 -19.32 -18.53
CA ALA A 8 24.37 -19.17 -19.15
C ALA A 8 23.62 -20.52 -19.27
N SER A 9 24.31 -21.62 -19.54
CA SER A 9 23.69 -22.95 -19.58
C SER A 9 23.26 -23.43 -18.19
N LYS A 10 24.07 -23.20 -17.15
CA LYS A 10 23.69 -23.47 -15.75
C LYS A 10 22.49 -22.63 -15.30
N GLY A 11 22.46 -21.34 -15.65
CA GLY A 11 21.32 -20.47 -15.36
C GLY A 11 20.03 -20.96 -16.03
N ARG A 12 20.11 -21.39 -17.30
CA ARG A 12 18.96 -21.97 -18.00
C ARG A 12 18.51 -23.30 -17.41
N SER A 13 19.42 -24.20 -17.05
CA SER A 13 19.05 -25.49 -16.45
C SER A 13 18.40 -25.32 -15.09
N MET A 14 18.89 -24.39 -14.27
CA MET A 14 18.27 -24.02 -12.99
C MET A 14 16.86 -23.46 -13.19
N ALA A 15 16.69 -22.50 -14.11
CA ALA A 15 15.38 -21.92 -14.40
C ALA A 15 14.37 -22.95 -14.93
N VAL A 16 14.82 -23.91 -15.75
CA VAL A 16 13.95 -25.01 -16.23
C VAL A 16 13.58 -25.96 -15.11
N ALA A 17 14.51 -26.30 -14.22
CA ALA A 17 14.24 -27.14 -13.06
C ALA A 17 13.25 -26.46 -12.09
N GLU A 18 13.45 -25.17 -11.80
CA GLU A 18 12.56 -24.35 -10.97
C GLU A 18 11.16 -24.26 -11.58
N SER A 19 11.07 -23.95 -12.88
CA SER A 19 9.79 -23.90 -13.59
C SER A 19 9.05 -25.23 -13.56
N THR A 20 9.75 -26.35 -13.80
CA THR A 20 9.17 -27.69 -13.76
C THR A 20 8.71 -28.05 -12.35
N TYR A 21 9.49 -27.68 -11.34
CA TYR A 21 9.14 -27.89 -9.93
C TYR A 21 7.87 -27.11 -9.55
N LEU A 22 7.82 -25.82 -9.87
CA LEU A 22 6.66 -24.97 -9.61
C LEU A 22 5.41 -25.43 -10.36
N ALA A 23 5.56 -25.87 -11.61
CA ALA A 23 4.44 -26.41 -12.39
C ALA A 23 3.86 -27.69 -11.75
N LYS A 24 4.72 -28.60 -11.27
CA LYS A 24 4.28 -29.80 -10.53
C LYS A 24 3.63 -29.42 -9.20
N LEU A 25 4.19 -28.45 -8.49
CA LEU A 25 3.64 -27.97 -7.23
C LEU A 25 2.25 -27.35 -7.43
N GLU A 26 2.05 -26.57 -8.49
CA GLU A 26 0.75 -26.02 -8.86
C GLU A 26 -0.26 -27.12 -9.24
N GLN A 27 0.17 -28.10 -10.05
CA GLN A 27 -0.67 -29.24 -10.44
C GLN A 27 -1.14 -30.04 -9.22
N ASN A 28 -0.26 -30.27 -8.26
CA ASN A 28 -0.58 -30.95 -7.01
C ASN A 28 -1.30 -30.05 -5.99
N GLY A 29 -1.21 -28.74 -6.19
CA GLY A 29 -1.71 -27.70 -5.31
C GLY A 29 -3.24 -27.59 -5.27
N LYS A 30 -3.95 -28.07 -6.29
CA LYS A 30 -5.42 -28.04 -6.40
C LYS A 30 -6.00 -26.66 -6.05
N ILE A 31 -5.47 -25.61 -6.69
CA ILE A 31 -5.87 -24.23 -6.39
C ILE A 31 -7.27 -23.95 -6.94
N GLU A 32 -8.19 -23.59 -6.05
CA GLU A 32 -9.56 -23.22 -6.37
C GLU A 32 -9.87 -21.82 -5.84
N VAL A 33 -10.08 -20.85 -6.75
CA VAL A 33 -10.49 -19.49 -6.39
C VAL A 33 -12.01 -19.45 -6.19
N LYS A 34 -12.46 -18.85 -5.09
CA LYS A 34 -13.89 -18.74 -4.78
C LYS A 34 -14.56 -17.69 -5.67
N LYS A 35 -15.83 -17.91 -6.02
CA LYS A 35 -16.60 -17.01 -6.92
C LYS A 35 -16.65 -15.55 -6.41
N GLY A 36 -16.68 -15.35 -5.10
CA GLY A 36 -16.71 -14.02 -4.47
C GLY A 36 -15.34 -13.34 -4.31
N ALA A 37 -14.24 -14.03 -4.62
CA ALA A 37 -12.90 -13.55 -4.30
C ALA A 37 -12.58 -12.22 -4.97
N VAL A 38 -12.99 -12.02 -6.24
CA VAL A 38 -12.72 -10.77 -6.96
C VAL A 38 -13.40 -9.59 -6.30
N ALA A 39 -14.67 -9.73 -5.89
CA ALA A 39 -15.41 -8.66 -5.22
C ALA A 39 -14.75 -8.30 -3.89
N THR A 40 -14.38 -9.28 -3.07
CA THR A 40 -13.68 -9.05 -1.80
C THR A 40 -12.32 -8.38 -2.02
N VAL A 41 -11.55 -8.81 -3.02
CA VAL A 41 -10.24 -8.24 -3.34
C VAL A 41 -10.34 -6.80 -3.85
N ARG A 42 -11.40 -6.45 -4.59
CA ARG A 42 -11.68 -5.06 -4.98
C ARG A 42 -12.04 -4.19 -3.78
N ALA A 43 -12.88 -4.69 -2.88
CA ALA A 43 -13.25 -3.98 -1.66
C ALA A 43 -12.03 -3.74 -0.76
N LEU A 44 -11.14 -4.72 -0.65
CA LEU A 44 -9.84 -4.59 0.02
C LEU A 44 -8.96 -3.52 -0.62
N GLY A 45 -9.01 -3.34 -1.95
CA GLY A 45 -8.30 -2.24 -2.61
C GLY A 45 -8.73 -0.87 -2.09
N ALA A 46 -10.01 -0.70 -1.77
CA ALA A 46 -10.56 0.57 -1.29
C ALA A 46 -10.23 0.85 0.19
N ASP A 47 -10.30 -0.16 1.05
CA ASP A 47 -9.99 -0.05 2.48
C ASP A 47 -9.23 -1.28 2.97
N PRO A 48 -7.90 -1.34 2.81
CA PRO A 48 -7.12 -2.50 3.25
C PRO A 48 -7.14 -2.72 4.76
N ASP A 49 -7.28 -1.64 5.56
CA ASP A 49 -7.18 -1.70 7.00
C ASP A 49 -8.41 -2.38 7.62
N ALA A 50 -9.62 -2.18 7.06
CA ALA A 50 -10.84 -2.88 7.49
C ALA A 50 -10.77 -4.41 7.33
N TYR A 51 -9.97 -4.91 6.39
CA TYR A 51 -9.89 -6.34 6.07
C TYR A 51 -8.70 -7.05 6.73
N ARG A 52 -7.86 -6.36 7.52
CA ARG A 52 -6.66 -6.94 8.16
C ARG A 52 -6.94 -8.19 9.01
N LYS A 53 -8.13 -8.28 9.60
CA LYS A 53 -8.57 -9.41 10.44
C LYS A 53 -9.66 -10.25 9.78
N ASP A 54 -9.95 -9.99 8.51
CA ASP A 54 -10.98 -10.70 7.74
C ASP A 54 -10.46 -12.09 7.33
N ASN A 55 -11.19 -13.12 7.76
CA ASN A 55 -10.90 -14.52 7.47
C ASN A 55 -11.71 -15.06 6.28
N THR A 56 -12.35 -14.20 5.50
CA THR A 56 -13.05 -14.59 4.26
C THR A 56 -12.10 -15.35 3.34
N VAL A 57 -12.54 -16.53 2.89
CA VAL A 57 -11.73 -17.43 2.05
C VAL A 57 -11.79 -16.96 0.60
N LEU A 58 -10.64 -16.54 0.07
CA LEU A 58 -10.48 -16.13 -1.33
C LEU A 58 -10.17 -17.32 -2.24
N ALA A 59 -9.38 -18.27 -1.74
CA ALA A 59 -9.05 -19.49 -2.46
C ALA A 59 -8.78 -20.65 -1.49
N SER A 60 -8.89 -21.87 -1.98
CA SER A 60 -8.47 -23.08 -1.27
C SER A 60 -7.40 -23.82 -2.08
N SER A 61 -6.46 -24.45 -1.40
CA SER A 61 -5.43 -25.31 -2.00
C SER A 61 -5.05 -26.44 -1.05
N SER A 62 -4.14 -27.32 -1.47
CA SER A 62 -3.54 -28.33 -0.59
C SER A 62 -2.71 -27.72 0.55
N ALA A 63 -2.33 -26.44 0.46
CA ALA A 63 -1.72 -25.71 1.56
C ALA A 63 -2.73 -25.17 2.58
N GLY A 64 -4.03 -25.25 2.31
CA GLY A 64 -5.10 -24.77 3.17
C GLY A 64 -5.91 -23.65 2.54
N ASN A 65 -6.62 -22.90 3.39
CA ASN A 65 -7.42 -21.76 2.95
C ASN A 65 -6.55 -20.51 2.84
N PHE A 66 -6.62 -19.84 1.71
CA PHE A 66 -6.05 -18.52 1.49
C PHE A 66 -7.12 -17.47 1.75
N THR A 67 -6.95 -16.69 2.83
CA THR A 67 -7.93 -15.73 3.32
C THR A 67 -7.59 -14.29 2.94
N THR A 68 -8.52 -13.37 3.13
CA THR A 68 -8.29 -11.93 2.95
C THR A 68 -7.14 -11.41 3.80
N GLN A 69 -7.10 -11.76 5.09
CA GLN A 69 -5.99 -11.44 5.99
C GLN A 69 -4.64 -11.94 5.43
N ARG A 70 -4.60 -13.15 4.87
CA ARG A 70 -3.36 -13.70 4.29
C ARG A 70 -2.92 -12.92 3.06
N LEU A 71 -3.85 -12.52 2.20
CA LEU A 71 -3.57 -11.65 1.06
C LEU A 71 -2.99 -10.31 1.50
N ILE A 72 -3.54 -9.67 2.53
CA ILE A 72 -3.00 -8.42 3.07
C ILE A 72 -1.56 -8.62 3.51
N GLY A 73 -1.28 -9.67 4.28
CA GLY A 73 0.09 -9.98 4.72
C GLY A 73 1.07 -10.06 3.54
N TRP A 74 0.67 -10.68 2.43
CA TRP A 74 1.49 -10.67 1.21
C TRP A 74 1.65 -9.30 0.57
N LEU A 75 0.57 -8.52 0.46
CA LEU A 75 0.61 -7.18 -0.13
C LEU A 75 1.53 -6.26 0.67
N GLU A 76 1.62 -6.44 1.99
CA GLU A 76 2.54 -5.70 2.87
C GLU A 76 4.02 -6.06 2.66
N THR A 77 4.32 -7.20 2.03
CA THR A 77 5.70 -7.56 1.64
C THR A 77 6.14 -6.92 0.32
N LEU A 78 5.20 -6.42 -0.48
CA LEU A 78 5.50 -5.81 -1.76
C LEU A 78 6.10 -4.40 -1.57
N PRO A 79 7.01 -3.97 -2.47
CA PRO A 79 7.59 -2.65 -2.35
C PRO A 79 6.52 -1.56 -2.57
N PRO A 80 6.56 -0.43 -1.84
CA PRO A 80 5.49 0.59 -1.86
C PRO A 80 5.20 1.19 -3.25
N ASN A 81 6.22 1.23 -4.12
CA ASN A 81 6.12 1.73 -5.48
C ASN A 81 5.35 0.79 -6.44
N ALA A 82 5.05 -0.44 -6.04
CA ALA A 82 4.35 -1.41 -6.89
C ALA A 82 2.87 -1.03 -7.16
N ARG A 83 2.29 -0.12 -6.35
CA ARG A 83 0.90 0.40 -6.50
C ARG A 83 -0.16 -0.69 -6.74
N VAL A 84 0.05 -1.89 -6.19
CA VAL A 84 -0.78 -3.07 -6.48
C VAL A 84 -2.23 -2.87 -6.05
N LEU A 85 -2.47 -2.23 -4.90
CA LEU A 85 -3.81 -1.91 -4.43
C LEU A 85 -4.60 -1.03 -5.41
N GLU A 86 -3.95 -0.02 -6.00
CA GLU A 86 -4.58 0.84 -7.01
C GLU A 86 -4.85 0.08 -8.31
N GLN A 87 -3.92 -0.79 -8.72
CA GLN A 87 -4.10 -1.62 -9.91
C GLN A 87 -5.28 -2.58 -9.76
N ILE A 88 -5.44 -3.21 -8.59
CA ILE A 88 -6.53 -4.16 -8.31
C ILE A 88 -7.91 -3.49 -8.46
N LYS A 89 -8.06 -2.23 -8.03
CA LYS A 89 -9.35 -1.51 -8.10
C LYS A 89 -9.88 -1.46 -9.53
N GLN A 90 -9.00 -1.20 -10.50
CA GLN A 90 -9.36 -0.95 -11.90
C GLN A 90 -9.07 -2.14 -12.83
N ALA A 91 -8.33 -3.16 -12.38
CA ALA A 91 -7.95 -4.29 -13.20
C ALA A 91 -9.16 -5.15 -13.62
N PRO A 92 -9.12 -5.84 -14.76
CA PRO A 92 -10.13 -6.86 -15.12
C PRO A 92 -10.21 -8.01 -14.12
N ASP A 93 -11.37 -8.64 -13.98
CA ASP A 93 -11.61 -9.77 -13.05
C ASP A 93 -10.62 -10.93 -13.25
N SER A 94 -10.22 -11.20 -14.50
CA SER A 94 -9.24 -12.23 -14.84
C SER A 94 -7.85 -11.92 -14.26
N ILE A 95 -7.44 -10.64 -14.24
CA ILE A 95 -6.18 -10.19 -13.64
C ILE A 95 -6.24 -10.36 -12.12
N VAL A 96 -7.34 -9.95 -11.50
CA VAL A 96 -7.55 -10.11 -10.04
C VAL A 96 -7.53 -11.58 -9.64
N THR A 97 -8.21 -12.44 -10.41
CA THR A 97 -8.21 -13.90 -10.20
C THR A 97 -6.80 -14.48 -10.36
N GLY A 98 -6.06 -14.03 -11.38
CA GLY A 98 -4.67 -14.44 -11.61
C GLY A 98 -3.75 -14.03 -10.45
N LEU A 99 -3.94 -12.84 -9.91
CA LEU A 99 -3.21 -12.35 -8.75
C LEU A 99 -3.43 -13.23 -7.52
N VAL A 100 -4.69 -13.55 -7.19
CA VAL A 100 -5.02 -14.46 -6.08
C VAL A 100 -4.35 -15.82 -6.28
N LYS A 101 -4.43 -16.39 -7.49
CA LYS A 101 -3.74 -17.66 -7.81
C LYS A 101 -2.24 -17.55 -7.60
N ASN A 102 -1.60 -16.46 -8.02
CA ASN A 102 -0.15 -16.28 -7.86
C ASN A 102 0.27 -16.26 -6.39
N PHE A 103 -0.48 -15.59 -5.51
CA PHE A 103 -0.18 -15.63 -4.08
C PHE A 103 -0.41 -17.02 -3.46
N VAL A 104 -1.45 -17.74 -3.90
CA VAL A 104 -1.67 -19.13 -3.45
C VAL A 104 -0.53 -20.05 -3.91
N LYS A 105 0.06 -19.82 -5.09
CA LYS A 105 1.27 -20.55 -5.52
C LYS A 105 2.44 -20.29 -4.57
N ASN A 106 2.63 -19.04 -4.14
CA ASN A 106 3.67 -18.72 -3.15
C ASN A 106 3.43 -19.43 -1.81
N GLU A 107 2.17 -19.55 -1.36
CA GLU A 107 1.83 -20.34 -0.16
C GLU A 107 2.21 -21.82 -0.29
N LEU A 108 1.99 -22.42 -1.47
CA LEU A 108 2.41 -23.80 -1.71
C LEU A 108 3.93 -23.93 -1.59
N VAL A 109 4.69 -22.96 -2.12
CA VAL A 109 6.15 -22.94 -2.00
C VAL A 109 6.58 -22.79 -0.54
N LEU A 110 5.96 -21.87 0.21
CA LEU A 110 6.25 -21.68 1.63
C LEU A 110 5.97 -22.94 2.43
N ARG A 111 4.81 -23.58 2.23
CA ARG A 111 4.48 -24.82 2.94
C ARG A 111 5.46 -25.96 2.60
N GLN A 112 5.93 -25.99 1.36
CA GLN A 112 6.92 -26.98 0.95
C GLN A 112 8.29 -26.71 1.59
N ALA A 113 8.69 -25.44 1.72
CA ALA A 113 9.89 -25.03 2.46
C ALA A 113 9.77 -25.39 3.95
N ASP A 114 8.62 -25.13 4.57
CA ASP A 114 8.33 -25.51 5.96
C ASP A 114 8.42 -27.02 6.15
N SER A 115 7.81 -27.80 5.24
CA SER A 115 7.88 -29.27 5.28
C SER A 115 9.30 -29.81 5.08
N ALA A 116 10.14 -29.08 4.35
CA ALA A 116 11.55 -29.34 4.17
C ALA A 116 12.43 -28.77 5.31
N LYS A 117 11.81 -28.14 6.32
CA LYS A 117 12.49 -27.49 7.46
C LYS A 117 13.53 -26.46 7.01
N VAL A 118 13.25 -25.74 5.92
CA VAL A 118 14.09 -24.63 5.49
C VAL A 118 13.90 -23.50 6.50
N THR A 119 14.95 -23.20 7.26
CA THR A 119 14.96 -22.11 8.24
C THR A 119 15.83 -20.97 7.74
N LEU A 120 15.50 -19.75 8.18
CA LEU A 120 16.37 -18.59 8.03
C LEU A 120 17.69 -18.82 8.78
N ASP A 121 18.78 -18.29 8.23
CA ASP A 121 20.07 -18.32 8.90
C ASP A 121 20.02 -17.43 10.17
N PRO A 122 20.64 -17.83 11.29
CA PRO A 122 20.73 -16.99 12.48
C PRO A 122 21.26 -15.56 12.23
N ALA A 123 22.22 -15.39 11.32
CA ALA A 123 22.75 -14.09 10.93
C ALA A 123 21.70 -13.24 10.21
N GLU A 124 20.87 -13.85 9.36
CA GLU A 124 19.75 -13.17 8.71
C GLU A 124 18.72 -12.70 9.74
N LEU A 125 18.39 -13.54 10.72
CA LEU A 125 17.47 -13.19 11.82
C LEU A 125 18.00 -12.02 12.65
N VAL A 126 19.31 -12.01 12.97
CA VAL A 126 19.95 -10.89 13.67
C VAL A 126 19.84 -9.60 12.84
N GLN A 127 20.07 -9.68 11.53
CA GLN A 127 19.98 -8.53 10.64
C GLN A 127 18.53 -8.02 10.52
N MET A 128 17.54 -8.91 10.43
CA MET A 128 16.11 -8.54 10.44
C MET A 128 15.75 -7.83 11.75
N ARG A 129 16.16 -8.40 12.90
CA ARG A 129 15.92 -7.78 14.21
C ARG A 129 16.57 -6.41 14.33
N LYS A 130 17.80 -6.26 13.83
CA LYS A 130 18.51 -4.99 13.81
C LYS A 130 17.75 -3.95 12.97
N GLY A 131 17.30 -4.33 11.77
CA GLY A 131 16.48 -3.46 10.92
C GLY A 131 15.20 -2.99 11.62
N PHE A 132 14.51 -3.91 12.29
CA PHE A 132 13.31 -3.60 13.07
C PHE A 132 13.59 -2.61 14.21
N VAL A 133 14.62 -2.85 15.01
CA VAL A 133 14.99 -1.96 16.12
C VAL A 133 15.38 -0.56 15.62
N THR A 134 16.15 -0.49 14.53
CA THR A 134 16.51 0.79 13.91
C THR A 134 15.29 1.56 13.43
N ALA A 135 14.30 0.89 12.83
CA ALA A 135 13.06 1.52 12.40
C ALA A 135 12.28 2.12 13.58
N VAL A 136 12.17 1.38 14.70
CA VAL A 136 11.53 1.86 15.93
C VAL A 136 12.24 3.08 16.49
N GLN A 137 13.56 3.00 16.62
CA GLN A 137 14.38 4.10 17.15
C GLN A 137 14.30 5.36 16.27
N SER A 138 14.29 5.18 14.95
CA SER A 138 14.13 6.29 14.00
C SER A 138 12.76 6.97 14.17
N ALA A 139 11.68 6.19 14.23
CA ALA A 139 10.33 6.73 14.45
C ALA A 139 10.24 7.50 15.79
N TRP A 140 10.77 6.95 16.87
CA TRP A 140 10.84 7.63 18.16
C TRP A 140 11.62 8.94 18.12
N THR A 141 12.73 8.98 17.40
CA THR A 141 13.57 10.16 17.31
C THR A 141 12.88 11.26 16.52
N GLN A 142 12.27 10.90 15.38
CA GLN A 142 11.56 11.86 14.52
C GLN A 142 10.29 12.42 15.18
N LEU A 143 9.58 11.60 15.95
CA LEU A 143 8.42 12.04 16.76
C LEU A 143 8.82 12.75 18.06
N GLY A 144 10.11 12.76 18.42
CA GLY A 144 10.58 13.32 19.67
C GLY A 144 10.07 12.58 20.91
N VAL A 145 9.73 11.30 20.80
CA VAL A 145 9.22 10.47 21.92
C VAL A 145 10.21 9.39 22.35
N ALA A 146 11.50 9.55 21.98
CA ALA A 146 12.55 8.63 22.40
C ALA A 146 12.65 8.56 23.93
N PRO A 147 12.86 7.38 24.53
CA PRO A 147 12.85 7.20 25.98
C PRO A 147 13.72 8.22 26.75
N ALA A 148 14.92 8.52 26.25
CA ALA A 148 15.83 9.51 26.84
C ALA A 148 15.21 10.91 26.95
N THR A 149 14.37 11.30 25.98
CA THR A 149 13.72 12.62 25.93
C THR A 149 12.46 12.71 26.79
N LEU A 150 11.92 11.56 27.23
CA LEU A 150 10.75 11.46 28.09
C LEU A 150 11.16 11.33 29.57
N GLN A 151 12.36 10.81 29.86
CA GLN A 151 12.87 10.68 31.24
C GLN A 151 12.99 12.00 32.02
N THR A 152 12.88 13.15 31.34
CA THR A 152 12.75 14.47 31.96
C THR A 152 11.47 14.62 32.79
N ALA A 153 10.44 13.81 32.52
CA ALA A 153 9.22 13.74 33.31
C ALA A 153 9.36 12.78 34.51
N LYS A 154 8.82 13.22 35.65
CA LYS A 154 9.05 12.62 36.98
C LYS A 154 8.33 11.29 37.21
N SER A 155 7.17 11.08 36.56
CA SER A 155 6.36 9.87 36.71
C SER A 155 6.01 9.24 35.36
N GLY A 156 5.55 7.97 35.36
CA GLY A 156 5.09 7.29 34.14
C GLY A 156 3.93 8.03 33.45
N ASN A 157 2.95 8.49 34.24
CA ASN A 157 1.81 9.26 33.73
C ASN A 157 2.25 10.61 33.11
N ASP A 158 3.23 11.29 33.71
CA ASP A 158 3.76 12.54 33.14
C ASP A 158 4.52 12.31 31.84
N ARG A 159 5.20 11.15 31.70
CA ARG A 159 5.86 10.74 30.45
C ARG A 159 4.86 10.49 29.34
N GLU A 160 3.73 9.85 29.65
CA GLU A 160 2.65 9.60 28.70
C GLU A 160 2.04 10.92 28.20
N LYS A 161 1.72 11.85 29.11
CA LYS A 161 1.21 13.18 28.75
C LYS A 161 2.20 13.98 27.89
N LEU A 162 3.48 13.93 28.24
CA LEU A 162 4.53 14.59 27.48
C LEU A 162 4.66 13.98 26.06
N ALA A 163 4.60 12.65 25.95
CA ALA A 163 4.62 11.98 24.66
C ALA A 163 3.40 12.35 23.81
N ALA A 164 2.19 12.35 24.38
CA ALA A 164 0.96 12.75 23.70
C ALA A 164 1.06 14.19 23.17
N SER A 165 1.50 15.14 24.01
CA SER A 165 1.67 16.54 23.61
C SER A 165 2.64 16.70 22.43
N ARG A 166 3.74 15.94 22.39
CA ARG A 166 4.71 15.99 21.27
C ARG A 166 4.15 15.41 19.98
N VAL A 167 3.34 14.36 20.09
CA VAL A 167 2.64 13.76 18.95
C VAL A 167 1.60 14.74 18.38
N ASP A 168 0.82 15.40 19.23
CA ASP A 168 -0.16 16.42 18.81
C ASP A 168 0.51 17.63 18.13
N GLU A 169 1.64 18.09 18.69
CA GLU A 169 2.45 19.14 18.09
C GLU A 169 3.02 18.71 16.73
N TYR A 170 3.48 17.46 16.62
CA TYR A 170 3.93 16.90 15.34
C TYR A 170 2.81 16.93 14.30
N PHE A 171 1.60 16.47 14.63
CA PHE A 171 0.46 16.51 13.71
C PHE A 171 0.11 17.94 13.30
N THR A 172 0.14 18.88 14.23
CA THR A 172 -0.11 20.32 13.95
C THR A 172 0.91 20.86 12.95
N ARG A 173 2.19 20.57 13.15
CA ARG A 173 3.27 20.97 12.22
C ARG A 173 3.15 20.28 10.87
N MET A 174 2.79 18.99 10.85
CA MET A 174 2.61 18.23 9.62
C MET A 174 1.47 18.79 8.76
N VAL A 175 0.32 19.10 9.36
CA VAL A 175 -0.82 19.73 8.67
C VAL A 175 -0.48 21.13 8.17
N SER A 176 0.39 21.85 8.89
CA SER A 176 0.88 23.17 8.50
C SER A 176 2.05 23.13 7.50
N GLU A 177 2.37 21.96 6.94
CA GLU A 177 3.51 21.72 6.04
C GLU A 177 4.89 22.06 6.63
N GLN A 178 4.99 22.17 7.97
CA GLN A 178 6.21 22.51 8.72
C GLN A 178 6.98 21.28 9.20
N ALA A 179 6.44 20.08 9.01
CA ALA A 179 7.12 18.82 9.30
C ALA A 179 6.80 17.78 8.22
N PRO A 180 7.80 16.98 7.79
CA PRO A 180 7.55 15.91 6.83
C PRO A 180 6.76 14.77 7.49
N PHE A 181 6.06 14.01 6.65
CA PHE A 181 5.49 12.73 7.05
C PHE A 181 6.61 11.76 7.44
N ILE A 182 6.47 11.13 8.62
CA ILE A 182 7.42 10.13 9.12
C ILE A 182 6.97 8.75 8.60
N PRO A 183 7.72 8.13 7.67
CA PRO A 183 7.34 6.82 7.16
C PRO A 183 7.58 5.75 8.24
N VAL A 184 6.49 5.17 8.75
CA VAL A 184 6.56 3.97 9.59
C VAL A 184 6.57 2.76 8.67
N PRO A 185 7.62 1.91 8.69
CA PRO A 185 7.64 0.70 7.87
C PRO A 185 6.43 -0.19 8.16
N THR A 186 5.83 -0.74 7.11
CA THR A 186 4.61 -1.56 7.20
C THR A 186 4.66 -2.65 8.27
N PRO A 187 5.75 -3.43 8.41
CA PRO A 187 5.82 -4.46 9.45
C PRO A 187 5.71 -3.90 10.87
N LEU A 188 6.30 -2.72 11.11
CA LEU A 188 6.20 -2.04 12.40
C LEU A 188 4.79 -1.49 12.62
N ALA A 189 4.21 -0.85 11.61
CA ALA A 189 2.84 -0.36 11.67
C ALA A 189 1.82 -1.47 11.93
N GLY A 190 2.00 -2.65 11.31
CA GLY A 190 1.18 -3.83 11.52
C GLY A 190 1.20 -4.31 12.98
N ILE A 191 2.40 -4.50 13.54
CA ILE A 191 2.58 -4.92 14.94
C ILE A 191 2.00 -3.88 15.91
N LEU A 192 2.18 -2.58 15.65
CA LEU A 192 1.63 -1.51 16.48
C LEU A 192 0.09 -1.54 16.49
N ARG A 193 -0.54 -1.74 15.33
CA ARG A 193 -2.01 -1.87 15.19
C ARG A 193 -2.57 -3.17 15.79
N GLU A 194 -1.77 -4.23 15.84
CA GLU A 194 -2.16 -5.47 16.51
C GLU A 194 -2.09 -5.34 18.04
N LYS A 195 -1.03 -4.71 18.53
CA LYS A 195 -0.76 -4.56 19.97
C LYS A 195 -1.63 -3.49 20.64
N TYR A 196 -1.91 -2.39 19.96
CA TYR A 196 -2.63 -1.24 20.52
C TYR A 196 -3.98 -1.03 19.84
N SER A 197 -4.99 -0.67 20.63
CA SER A 197 -6.31 -0.31 20.10
C SER A 197 -6.24 1.04 19.39
N TYR A 198 -6.85 1.15 18.22
CA TYR A 198 -6.99 2.39 17.48
C TYR A 198 -8.39 2.48 16.86
N SER A 199 -8.85 3.70 16.61
CA SER A 199 -10.09 3.97 15.88
C SER A 199 -9.87 5.13 14.93
N PHE A 200 -10.33 5.00 13.69
CA PHE A 200 -10.32 6.06 12.70
C PHE A 200 -11.75 6.37 12.28
N ASN A 201 -12.14 7.65 12.32
CA ASN A 201 -13.46 8.10 11.88
C ASN A 201 -13.37 8.63 10.44
N ALA A 202 -13.51 7.73 9.47
CA ALA A 202 -13.45 8.08 8.04
C ALA A 202 -14.48 9.16 7.67
N ALA A 203 -15.72 9.03 8.14
CA ALA A 203 -16.79 10.01 7.86
C ALA A 203 -16.50 11.39 8.46
N GLY A 204 -15.73 11.47 9.55
CA GLY A 204 -15.26 12.73 10.12
C GLY A 204 -14.17 13.36 9.26
N PHE A 205 -13.25 12.54 8.75
CA PHE A 205 -12.18 13.00 7.85
C PHE A 205 -12.73 13.50 6.51
N ASP A 206 -13.66 12.79 5.90
CA ASP A 206 -14.31 13.21 4.64
C ASP A 206 -15.02 14.56 4.80
N ARG A 207 -15.74 14.75 5.93
CA ARG A 207 -16.35 16.03 6.28
C ARG A 207 -15.33 17.15 6.46
N ALA A 208 -14.19 16.86 7.10
CA ALA A 208 -13.13 17.85 7.26
C ALA A 208 -12.52 18.27 5.91
N ILE A 209 -12.34 17.34 4.97
CA ILE A 209 -11.91 17.64 3.60
C ILE A 209 -12.94 18.51 2.88
N GLU A 210 -14.23 18.19 3.02
CA GLU A 210 -15.31 18.96 2.39
C GLU A 210 -15.35 20.40 2.90
N GLU A 211 -15.25 20.60 4.21
CA GLU A 211 -15.18 21.94 4.82
C GLU A 211 -13.90 22.69 4.40
N ALA A 212 -12.74 22.03 4.38
CA ALA A 212 -11.50 22.64 3.93
C ALA A 212 -11.57 23.08 2.45
N SER A 213 -12.18 22.26 1.59
CA SER A 213 -12.45 22.61 0.19
C SER A 213 -13.37 23.82 0.09
N ARG A 214 -14.44 23.87 0.90
CA ARG A 214 -15.36 25.01 0.96
C ARG A 214 -14.64 26.30 1.36
N ILE A 215 -13.81 26.27 2.41
CA ILE A 215 -13.02 27.43 2.86
C ILE A 215 -12.06 27.88 1.75
N ARG A 216 -11.32 26.95 1.13
CA ARG A 216 -10.39 27.28 0.04
C ARG A 216 -11.10 27.94 -1.14
N ASN A 217 -12.24 27.40 -1.57
CA ASN A 217 -13.03 27.95 -2.68
C ASN A 217 -13.61 29.32 -2.34
N ALA A 218 -14.01 29.56 -1.08
CA ALA A 218 -14.45 30.87 -0.62
C ALA A 218 -13.30 31.89 -0.64
N SER A 219 -12.11 31.51 -0.15
CA SER A 219 -10.91 32.37 -0.19
C SER A 219 -10.44 32.69 -1.61
N ASP A 220 -10.51 31.72 -2.52
CA ASP A 220 -10.15 31.91 -3.94
C ASP A 220 -11.17 32.83 -4.65
N SER A 221 -12.47 32.68 -4.33
CA SER A 221 -13.52 33.58 -4.80
C SER A 221 -13.33 35.01 -4.33
N THR A 222 -12.87 35.22 -3.08
CA THR A 222 -12.54 36.57 -2.57
C THR A 222 -11.28 37.16 -3.19
N THR A 223 -10.32 36.33 -3.58
CA THR A 223 -9.08 36.75 -4.27
C THR A 223 -9.36 37.12 -5.73
N SER A 224 -10.22 36.36 -6.40
CA SER A 224 -10.68 36.64 -7.77
C SER A 224 -11.58 37.88 -7.85
N ALA A 225 -12.37 38.16 -6.81
CA ALA A 225 -13.15 39.40 -6.69
C ALA A 225 -12.27 40.66 -6.47
N GLY A 226 -11.04 40.49 -5.98
CA GLY A 226 -10.08 41.58 -5.73
C GLY A 226 -9.12 41.90 -6.88
N GLN A 227 -9.12 41.12 -7.97
CA GLN A 227 -8.27 41.41 -9.13
C GLN A 227 -8.91 42.50 -10.02
N PRO A 228 -8.20 43.60 -10.35
CA PRO A 228 -8.69 44.54 -11.34
C PRO A 228 -8.83 43.81 -12.67
N ARG A 229 -10.01 43.93 -13.30
CA ARG A 229 -10.29 43.39 -14.63
C ARG A 229 -9.22 43.91 -15.59
N THR A 230 -8.30 43.05 -16.02
CA THR A 230 -7.40 43.36 -17.12
C THR A 230 -8.26 43.52 -18.38
N ALA A 231 -8.52 44.78 -18.74
CA ALA A 231 -9.08 45.15 -20.03
C ALA A 231 -8.01 44.88 -21.09
N VAL A 232 -7.95 43.63 -21.60
CA VAL A 232 -7.22 43.33 -22.82
C VAL A 232 -8.16 43.63 -23.99
N PRO A 233 -7.84 44.57 -24.90
CA PRO A 233 -8.68 44.88 -26.04
C PRO A 233 -8.83 43.65 -26.95
N LEU A 234 -10.07 43.26 -27.22
CA LEU A 234 -10.43 42.32 -28.27
C LEU A 234 -9.94 42.88 -29.61
N GLY A 235 -8.91 42.26 -30.19
CA GLY A 235 -8.54 42.43 -31.59
C GLY A 235 -9.70 42.01 -32.51
N PRO A 236 -9.74 42.51 -33.76
CA PRO A 236 -10.92 42.48 -34.60
C PRO A 236 -11.39 41.06 -34.93
N ALA A 237 -12.70 40.87 -34.84
CA ALA A 237 -13.42 39.65 -35.17
C ALA A 237 -13.19 39.23 -36.62
N LEU A 238 -12.74 37.99 -36.83
CA LEU A 238 -12.79 37.34 -38.13
C LEU A 238 -14.24 36.89 -38.42
N PRO A 239 -14.77 37.12 -39.63
CA PRO A 239 -16.14 36.80 -39.96
C PRO A 239 -16.37 35.29 -40.09
N ALA A 240 -17.55 34.86 -39.65
CA ALA A 240 -18.04 33.50 -39.73
C ALA A 240 -18.25 33.07 -41.19
N SER A 241 -17.67 31.93 -41.58
CA SER A 241 -18.06 31.20 -42.79
C SER A 241 -19.14 30.18 -42.44
N SER A 242 -20.38 30.50 -42.79
CA SER A 242 -21.46 29.54 -42.95
C SER A 242 -21.30 28.79 -44.28
N SER A 243 -21.45 27.47 -44.30
CA SER A 243 -22.27 26.76 -45.32
C SER A 243 -22.11 25.23 -45.25
N THR A 244 -23.14 24.58 -44.70
CA THR A 244 -23.94 23.48 -45.30
C THR A 244 -23.26 22.18 -45.80
N ALA A 245 -23.58 21.06 -45.13
CA ALA A 245 -23.65 19.69 -45.69
C ALA A 245 -24.94 19.53 -46.56
N PRO A 246 -25.28 18.41 -47.29
CA PRO A 246 -24.68 17.06 -47.37
C PRO A 246 -24.65 16.40 -48.79
N GLY A 247 -24.03 15.22 -48.92
CA GLY A 247 -24.57 14.10 -49.73
C GLY A 247 -24.11 13.83 -51.20
N ALA A 248 -23.50 12.65 -51.38
CA ALA A 248 -23.73 11.62 -52.42
C ALA A 248 -23.29 11.76 -53.92
N LYS A 249 -22.53 10.72 -54.33
CA LYS A 249 -22.46 9.98 -55.63
C LYS A 249 -21.99 10.70 -56.91
N ARG A 250 -20.89 10.22 -57.49
CA ARG A 250 -20.90 9.19 -58.57
C ARG A 250 -19.52 8.57 -58.73
#